data_AF-A0A1E1WGG1-F1
#
_entry.id   AF-A0A1E1WGG1-F1
#
_cell.length_a   1.000
_cell.length_b   1.000
_cell.length_c   1.000
_cell.angle_alpha   90.00
_cell.angle_beta   90.00
_cell.angle_gamma   90.00
#
_symmetry.space_group_name_H-M   'P 1'
#
loop_
_entity.id
_entity.type
_entity.pdbx_description
1 polymer ?
#
loop_
_entity_poly.entity_id
_entity_poly.type
_entity_poly.pdbx_seq_one_letter_code
_entity_poly.pdbx_strand_id
1 'polypeptide(L)'
;AKSSVDTSAGALRGRPYGGLALLWRKSKLSNVSVIECSSDRLLAIRVTTVSCSFIVFNIYMPTDEVDNLPDFTDCLSRVSAIVEENNISMVYVLGDFNAHPSASFGKELQSFCDEQQFICADIKMLGIDSGTYTFISEI
;
A
#
# COMPACT_ATOMS: atom_id res chain seq x y z
N ALA A 1 -5.70 15.46 8.39
CA ALA A 1 -5.89 14.00 8.35
C ALA A 1 -7.33 13.74 7.96
N LYS A 2 -7.58 13.01 6.88
CA LYS A 2 -8.92 12.59 6.48
C LYS A 2 -9.26 11.33 7.29
N SER A 3 -10.36 11.34 8.04
CA SER A 3 -10.85 10.16 8.77
C SER A 3 -11.71 9.33 7.84
N SER A 4 -11.47 8.02 7.75
CA SER A 4 -12.36 7.08 7.06
C SER A 4 -13.65 6.80 7.83
N VAL A 5 -13.76 7.30 9.07
CA VAL A 5 -14.91 7.12 9.94
C VAL A 5 -15.78 8.36 9.90
N ASP A 6 -17.00 8.22 9.39
CA ASP A 6 -18.06 9.22 9.52
C ASP A 6 -18.70 9.12 10.91
N THR A 7 -18.40 10.12 11.75
CA THR A 7 -18.94 10.21 13.11
C THR A 7 -20.34 10.84 13.16
N SER A 8 -20.83 11.38 12.03
CA SER A 8 -22.17 11.95 11.93
C SER A 8 -23.26 10.90 11.76
N ALA A 9 -22.90 9.67 11.37
CA ALA A 9 -23.79 8.53 11.21
C ALA A 9 -24.31 7.92 12.53
N GLY A 10 -23.94 8.47 13.69
CA GLY A 10 -24.31 7.96 15.01
C GLY A 10 -23.42 6.79 15.46
N ALA A 11 -23.95 5.93 16.34
CA ALA A 11 -23.19 4.81 16.90
C ALA A 11 -22.94 3.72 15.84
N LEU A 12 -21.72 3.64 15.32
CA LEU A 12 -21.29 2.58 14.41
C LEU A 12 -21.20 1.24 15.17
N ARG A 13 -21.93 0.22 14.69
CA ARG A 13 -21.82 -1.16 15.18
C ARG A 13 -20.84 -1.95 14.31
N GLY A 14 -19.94 -2.70 14.94
CA GLY A 14 -18.86 -3.44 14.27
C GLY A 14 -17.52 -2.70 14.29
N ARG A 15 -16.50 -3.25 13.63
CA ARG A 15 -15.21 -2.55 13.44
C ARG A 15 -15.47 -1.38 12.48
N PRO A 16 -15.21 -0.12 12.87
CA PRO A 16 -15.34 1.02 11.97
C PRO A 16 -14.48 0.81 10.72
N TYR A 17 -14.85 1.45 9.61
CA TYR A 17 -14.05 1.43 8.39
C TYR A 17 -12.57 1.68 8.72
N GLY A 18 -11.72 0.77 8.26
CA GLY A 18 -10.27 0.86 8.45
C GLY A 18 -9.75 2.17 7.85
N GLY A 19 -8.68 2.68 8.45
CA GLY A 19 -8.02 3.89 7.99
C GLY A 19 -6.52 3.66 7.90
N LEU A 20 -5.92 4.23 6.86
CA LEU A 20 -4.47 4.26 6.73
C LEU A 20 -3.90 5.42 7.52
N ALA A 21 -2.76 5.17 8.16
CA ALA A 21 -1.99 6.20 8.82
C ALA A 21 -0.52 6.02 8.46
N LEU A 22 0.18 7.14 8.22
CA LEU A 22 1.61 7.17 8.02
C LEU A 22 2.19 8.18 9.00
N LEU A 23 3.06 7.69 9.89
CA LEU A 23 3.73 8.50 10.89
C LEU A 23 5.22 8.56 10.55
N TRP A 24 5.81 9.75 10.68
CA TRP A 24 7.24 9.92 10.53
C TRP A 24 7.80 10.84 11.61
N ARG A 25 9.08 10.67 11.90
CA ARG A 25 9.80 11.50 12.85
C ARG A 25 10.33 12.74 12.15
N LYS A 26 9.73 13.90 12.42
CA LYS A 26 10.14 15.21 11.83
C LYS A 26 11.62 15.54 12.01
N SER A 27 12.22 15.12 13.13
CA SER A 27 13.66 15.33 13.39
C SER A 27 14.58 14.47 12.52
N LYS A 28 14.04 13.51 11.76
CA LYS A 28 14.78 12.66 10.82
C LYS A 28 14.39 12.97 9.38
N LEU A 29 13.10 13.21 9.13
CA LEU A 29 12.54 13.59 7.83
C LEU A 29 11.85 14.95 7.98
N SER A 30 12.60 16.01 7.66
CA SER A 30 12.13 17.39 7.83
C SER A 30 11.34 17.91 6.62
N ASN A 31 11.60 17.38 5.43
CA ASN A 31 10.92 17.77 4.20
C ASN A 31 10.07 16.61 3.68
N VAL A 32 8.77 16.67 4.02
CA VAL A 32 7.76 15.67 3.66
C VAL A 32 6.52 16.40 3.17
N SER A 33 5.99 15.99 2.02
CA SER A 33 4.71 16.46 1.49
C SER A 33 3.76 15.29 1.28
N VAL A 34 2.47 15.49 1.58
CA VAL A 34 1.43 14.50 1.31
C VAL A 34 1.10 14.52 -0.18
N ILE A 35 0.96 13.34 -0.78
CA ILE A 35 0.46 13.19 -2.15
C ILE A 35 -1.01 12.76 -2.05
N GLU A 36 -1.89 13.45 -2.76
CA GLU A 36 -3.31 13.10 -2.81
C GLU A 36 -3.50 11.84 -3.66
N CYS A 37 -4.11 10.80 -3.10
CA CYS A 37 -4.33 9.52 -3.79
C CYS A 37 -5.77 9.36 -4.29
N SER A 38 -6.72 10.18 -3.81
CA SER A 38 -8.16 10.04 -4.09
C SER A 38 -8.69 8.62 -3.85
N SER A 39 -8.13 7.92 -2.87
CA SER A 39 -8.50 6.55 -2.48
C SER A 39 -8.33 6.39 -0.98
N ASP A 40 -9.30 5.80 -0.29
CA ASP A 40 -9.18 5.49 1.14
C ASP A 40 -8.32 4.23 1.40
N ARG A 41 -7.87 3.57 0.33
CA ARG A 41 -7.02 2.36 0.32
C ARG A 41 -5.55 2.67 0.10
N LEU A 42 -5.21 3.93 -0.20
CA LEU A 42 -3.86 4.39 -0.49
C LEU A 42 -3.57 5.68 0.28
N LEU A 43 -2.38 5.75 0.89
CA LEU A 43 -1.86 6.98 1.47
C LEU A 43 -0.41 7.12 1.04
N ALA A 44 -0.05 8.25 0.45
CA ALA A 44 1.31 8.48 -0.03
C ALA A 44 1.92 9.76 0.53
N ILE A 45 3.22 9.69 0.82
CA ILE A 45 4.04 10.87 1.08
C ILE A 45 5.23 10.89 0.14
N ARG A 46 5.64 12.10 -0.26
CA ARG A 46 6.94 12.36 -0.84
C ARG A 46 7.88 12.80 0.26
N VAL A 47 9.04 12.17 0.32
CA VAL A 47 10.13 12.56 1.20
C VAL A 47 11.25 13.11 0.34
N THR A 48 11.79 14.26 0.73
CA THR A 48 12.95 14.86 0.05
C THR A 48 14.06 15.05 1.06
N THR A 49 15.24 14.53 0.73
CA THR A 49 16.48 14.69 1.49
C THR A 49 17.48 15.48 0.66
N VAL A 50 18.66 15.76 1.23
CA VAL A 50 19.74 16.43 0.49
C VAL A 50 20.25 15.58 -0.68
N SER A 51 20.18 14.25 -0.55
CA SER A 51 20.75 13.30 -1.52
C SER A 51 19.74 12.69 -2.49
N CYS A 52 18.46 12.60 -2.10
CA CYS A 52 17.44 11.93 -2.91
C CYS A 52 16.02 12.38 -2.56
N SER A 53 15.08 12.09 -3.46
CA SER A 53 13.64 12.16 -3.21
C SER A 53 13.03 10.79 -3.47
N PHE A 54 12.08 10.38 -2.64
CA PHE A 54 11.41 9.09 -2.76
C PHE A 54 9.94 9.20 -2.32
N ILE A 55 9.13 8.28 -2.81
CA ILE A 55 7.71 8.15 -2.42
C ILE A 55 7.57 6.94 -1.49
N VAL A 56 6.78 7.11 -0.44
CA VAL A 56 6.34 6.01 0.42
C VAL A 56 4.82 5.92 0.36
N PHE A 57 4.32 4.78 -0.08
CA PHE A 57 2.91 4.41 0.02
C PHE A 57 2.69 3.54 1.27
N ASN A 58 1.63 3.84 2.00
CA ASN A 58 0.96 2.90 2.88
C ASN A 58 -0.33 2.44 2.19
N ILE A 59 -0.55 1.13 2.06
CA ILE A 59 -1.70 0.56 1.35
C ILE A 59 -2.47 -0.43 2.23
N TYR A 60 -3.77 -0.56 1.95
CA TYR A 60 -4.61 -1.61 2.51
C TYR A 60 -5.52 -2.13 1.41
N MET A 61 -5.06 -3.12 0.67
CA MET A 61 -5.69 -3.60 -0.57
C MET A 61 -6.96 -4.41 -0.28
N PRO A 62 -7.87 -4.55 -1.27
CA PRO A 62 -9.00 -5.47 -1.20
C PRO A 62 -8.57 -6.93 -0.96
N THR A 63 -9.43 -7.72 -0.31
CA THR A 63 -9.17 -9.15 -0.05
C THR A 63 -9.33 -9.98 -1.33
N ASP A 64 -8.55 -11.06 -1.45
CA ASP A 64 -8.53 -11.98 -2.60
C ASP A 64 -9.86 -12.73 -2.77
N GLU A 65 -10.81 -12.03 -3.40
CA GLU A 65 -12.14 -12.49 -3.79
C GLU A 65 -12.41 -11.99 -5.21
N VAL A 66 -13.05 -12.80 -6.04
CA VAL A 66 -13.23 -12.49 -7.47
C VAL A 66 -13.92 -11.14 -7.70
N ASP A 67 -14.93 -10.82 -6.88
CA ASP A 67 -15.68 -9.57 -6.97
C ASP A 67 -14.84 -8.33 -6.61
N ASN A 68 -13.74 -8.51 -5.87
CA ASN A 68 -12.83 -7.43 -5.46
C ASN A 68 -11.71 -7.17 -6.48
N LEU A 69 -11.55 -8.01 -7.52
CA LEU A 69 -10.47 -7.86 -8.50
C LEU A 69 -10.46 -6.49 -9.21
N PRO A 70 -11.61 -5.92 -9.61
CA PRO A 70 -11.64 -4.58 -10.19
C PRO A 70 -11.09 -3.50 -9.24
N ASP A 71 -11.46 -3.56 -7.96
CA ASP A 71 -10.98 -2.61 -6.96
C ASP A 71 -9.49 -2.80 -6.66
N PHE A 72 -9.01 -4.05 -6.67
CA PHE A 72 -7.60 -4.38 -6.47
C PHE A 72 -6.73 -3.81 -7.60
N THR A 73 -7.13 -4.05 -8.84
CA THR A 73 -6.44 -3.55 -10.04
C THR A 73 -6.53 -2.02 -10.18
N ASP A 74 -7.64 -1.38 -9.80
CA ASP A 74 -7.75 0.08 -9.71
C ASP A 74 -6.74 0.65 -8.70
N CYS A 75 -6.57 0.01 -7.53
CA CYS A 75 -5.56 0.43 -6.56
C CYS A 75 -4.13 0.35 -7.13
N LEU A 76 -3.78 -0.73 -7.83
CA LEU A 76 -2.46 -0.87 -8.48
C LEU A 76 -2.25 0.18 -9.57
N SER A 77 -3.27 0.41 -10.40
CA SER A 77 -3.23 1.41 -11.48
C SER A 77 -3.01 2.82 -10.93
N ARG A 78 -3.65 3.17 -9.80
CA ARG A 78 -3.44 4.44 -9.11
C ARG A 78 -2.02 4.58 -8.57
N VAL A 79 -1.43 3.53 -8.00
CA VAL A 79 -0.03 3.56 -7.56
C VAL A 79 0.87 3.88 -8.75
N SER A 80 0.70 3.20 -9.88
CA SER A 80 1.47 3.47 -11.10
C SER A 80 1.32 4.93 -11.58
N ALA A 81 0.08 5.40 -11.73
CA ALA A 81 -0.20 6.77 -12.17
C ALA A 81 0.45 7.82 -11.25
N ILE A 82 0.36 7.65 -9.93
CA ILE A 82 0.97 8.57 -8.97
C ILE A 82 2.50 8.59 -9.11
N VAL A 83 3.12 7.43 -9.32
CA VAL A 83 4.58 7.33 -9.52
C VAL A 83 5.00 8.08 -10.79
N GLU A 84 4.29 7.87 -11.90
CA GLU A 84 4.53 8.55 -13.17
C GLU A 84 4.37 10.07 -13.05
N GLU A 85 3.28 10.53 -12.45
CA GLU A 85 2.96 11.96 -12.27
C GLU A 85 3.99 12.71 -11.41
N ASN A 86 4.60 12.03 -10.45
CA ASN A 86 5.57 12.65 -9.54
C ASN A 86 7.03 12.59 -10.04
N ASN A 87 7.28 11.84 -11.13
CA ASN A 87 8.60 11.70 -11.77
C ASN A 87 9.71 11.33 -10.77
N ILE A 88 9.44 10.36 -9.89
CA ILE A 88 10.38 9.83 -8.89
C ILE A 88 10.61 8.35 -9.14
N SER A 89 11.88 7.96 -9.26
CA SER A 89 12.25 6.56 -9.48
C SER A 89 12.37 5.73 -8.20
N MET A 90 12.53 6.36 -7.03
CA MET A 90 12.67 5.66 -5.75
C MET A 90 11.31 5.58 -5.05
N VAL A 91 10.70 4.40 -5.06
CA VAL A 91 9.35 4.18 -4.56
C VAL A 91 9.35 2.99 -3.59
N TYR A 92 8.67 3.17 -2.47
CA TYR A 92 8.41 2.12 -1.50
C TYR A 92 6.91 1.95 -1.33
N VAL A 93 6.40 0.75 -1.58
CA VAL A 93 5.00 0.39 -1.36
C VAL A 93 4.95 -0.58 -0.20
N LEU A 94 4.29 -0.17 0.89
CA LEU A 94 4.26 -0.88 2.16
C LEU A 94 2.82 -0.98 2.65
N GLY A 95 2.52 -1.99 3.44
CA GLY A 95 1.20 -2.14 4.06
C GLY A 95 0.68 -3.56 3.88
N ASP A 96 -0.65 -3.68 3.90
CA ASP A 96 -1.33 -4.96 3.75
C ASP A 96 -1.85 -5.10 2.31
N PHE A 97 -1.16 -5.96 1.56
CA PHE A 97 -1.46 -6.24 0.18
C PHE A 97 -2.65 -7.19 0.00
N ASN A 98 -3.08 -7.92 1.05
CA ASN A 98 -4.10 -8.97 0.94
C ASN A 98 -3.94 -9.94 -0.26
N ALA A 99 -2.70 -10.10 -0.73
CA ALA A 99 -2.36 -10.78 -1.98
C ALA A 99 -1.38 -11.91 -1.67
N HIS A 100 -1.91 -13.03 -1.19
CA HIS A 100 -1.07 -14.17 -0.85
C HIS A 100 -0.38 -14.73 -2.12
N PRO A 101 0.94 -15.03 -2.12
CA PRO A 101 1.67 -15.37 -3.35
C PRO A 101 1.13 -16.58 -4.13
N SER A 102 0.50 -17.54 -3.44
CA SER A 102 -0.10 -18.72 -4.10
C SER A 102 -1.53 -18.49 -4.60
N ALA A 103 -2.15 -17.34 -4.27
CA ALA A 103 -3.52 -16.98 -4.60
C ALA A 103 -3.62 -16.09 -5.85
N SER A 104 -4.83 -15.66 -6.22
CA SER A 104 -5.07 -14.99 -7.50
C SER A 104 -4.50 -13.57 -7.51
N PHE A 105 -4.70 -12.81 -6.44
CA PHE A 105 -4.21 -11.44 -6.32
C PHE A 105 -2.69 -11.40 -6.14
N GLY A 106 -2.09 -12.46 -5.58
CA GLY A 106 -0.64 -12.60 -5.52
C GLY A 106 0.00 -12.65 -6.91
N LYS A 107 -0.63 -13.35 -7.86
CA LYS A 107 -0.17 -13.41 -9.25
C LYS A 107 -0.33 -12.05 -9.95
N GLU A 108 -1.47 -11.40 -9.76
CA GLU A 108 -1.73 -10.07 -10.31
C GLU A 108 -0.71 -9.04 -9.79
N LEU A 109 -0.45 -9.04 -8.48
CA LEU A 109 0.57 -8.20 -7.86
C LEU A 109 1.96 -8.48 -8.41
N GLN A 110 2.31 -9.75 -8.63
CA GLN A 110 3.62 -10.10 -9.20
C GLN A 110 3.75 -9.61 -10.65
N SER A 111 2.72 -9.78 -11.48
CA SER A 111 2.68 -9.25 -12.84
C SER A 111 2.84 -7.72 -12.86
N PHE A 112 2.12 -7.01 -11.99
CA PHE A 112 2.28 -5.57 -11.82
C PHE A 112 3.71 -5.20 -11.42
N CYS A 113 4.31 -5.90 -10.46
CA CYS A 113 5.69 -5.63 -10.05
C CYS A 113 6.68 -5.88 -11.18
N ASP A 114 6.52 -6.95 -11.96
CA ASP A 114 7.39 -7.24 -13.10
C ASP A 114 7.28 -6.14 -14.18
N GLU A 115 6.07 -5.67 -14.49
CA GLU A 115 5.84 -4.58 -15.44
C GLU A 115 6.44 -3.25 -14.96
N GLN A 116 6.23 -2.91 -13.69
CA GLN A 116 6.71 -1.67 -13.07
C GLN A 116 8.18 -1.75 -12.62
N GLN A 117 8.85 -2.89 -12.83
CA GLN A 117 10.21 -3.16 -12.37
C GLN A 117 10.38 -3.00 -10.84
N PHE A 118 9.31 -3.26 -10.09
CA PHE A 118 9.33 -3.33 -8.64
C PHE A 118 9.83 -4.68 -8.14
N ILE A 119 10.41 -4.64 -6.95
CA ILE A 119 10.93 -5.83 -6.29
C ILE A 119 10.06 -6.12 -5.07
N CYS A 120 9.41 -7.28 -5.06
CA CYS A 120 8.78 -7.83 -3.86
C CYS A 120 9.84 -8.18 -2.83
N ALA A 121 10.06 -7.29 -1.85
CA ALA A 121 11.16 -7.41 -0.88
C ALA A 121 11.11 -8.72 -0.09
N ASP A 122 9.93 -9.11 0.41
CA ASP A 122 9.76 -10.33 1.20
C ASP A 122 10.08 -11.58 0.38
N ILE A 123 9.57 -11.67 -0.86
CA ILE A 123 9.86 -12.79 -1.77
C ILE A 123 11.36 -12.85 -2.09
N LYS A 124 12.00 -11.71 -2.35
CA LYS A 124 13.43 -11.66 -2.69
C LYS A 124 14.34 -12.00 -1.50
N MET A 125 14.00 -11.52 -0.31
CA MET A 125 14.87 -11.65 0.87
C MET A 125 14.64 -12.94 1.63
N LEU A 126 13.39 -13.40 1.74
CA LEU A 126 13.03 -14.59 2.50
C LEU A 126 12.92 -15.81 1.58
N GLY A 127 12.41 -15.62 0.36
CA GLY A 127 12.05 -16.70 -0.56
C GLY A 127 10.57 -17.05 -0.48
N ILE A 128 9.97 -17.35 -1.63
CA ILE A 128 8.53 -17.63 -1.74
C ILE A 128 8.07 -18.84 -0.92
N ASP A 129 8.96 -19.85 -0.81
CA ASP A 129 8.70 -21.10 -0.08
C ASP A 129 9.33 -21.11 1.32
N SER A 130 9.76 -19.95 1.82
CA SER A 130 10.51 -19.87 3.08
C SER A 130 9.70 -20.27 4.32
N GLY A 131 8.37 -20.26 4.22
CA GLY A 131 7.48 -20.48 5.36
C GLY A 131 7.65 -19.45 6.48
N THR A 132 8.28 -18.30 6.19
CA THR A 132 8.59 -17.28 7.18
C THR A 132 7.35 -16.41 7.41
N TYR A 133 6.57 -16.76 8.43
CA TYR A 133 5.39 -16.01 8.85
C TYR A 133 5.57 -15.55 10.29
N THR A 134 5.17 -14.31 10.59
CA THR A 134 5.16 -13.82 11.97
C THR A 134 3.88 -14.25 12.71
N PHE A 135 2.79 -14.50 11.97
CA PHE A 135 1.49 -14.90 12.51
C PHE A 135 0.66 -15.61 11.42
N ILE A 136 -0.10 -16.63 11.81
CA ILE A 136 -1.12 -17.30 10.98
C ILE A 136 -2.42 -17.26 11.79
N SER A 137 -3.50 -16.75 11.21
CA SER A 137 -4.82 -16.83 11.85
C SER A 137 -5.37 -18.24 11.67
N GLU A 138 -5.59 -18.95 12.77
CA GLU A 138 -6.45 -20.14 12.76
C GLU A 138 -7.91 -19.69 12.60
N ILE A 139 -8.69 -20.47 11.85
CA ILE A 139 -10.10 -20.21 11.52
C ILE A 139 -10.97 -20.27 12.77
#